data_AF-E2A9S1-F1
#
_entry.id   AF-E2A9S1-F1
#
_cell.length_a   1.000
_cell.length_b   1.000
_cell.length_c   1.000
_cell.angle_alpha   90.00
_cell.angle_beta   90.00
_cell.angle_gamma   90.00
#
_symmetry.space_group_name_H-M   'P 1'
#
loop_
_entity.id
_entity.type
_entity.pdbx_description
1 polymer ?
#
loop_
_entity_poly.entity_id
_entity_poly.type
_entity_poly.pdbx_seq_one_letter_code
_entity_poly.pdbx_strand_id
1 'polypeptide(L)'
;MKVAKTKSAEQEEIAGAMGFKDKQKALDTLKALDGRDISYQYHVITSFISRAKRTLQITRDEEKLANLRDSLKIFEDWLTDYKVNNRGKENLAYLPIETIKIFRGLAKKYDVWNDDFFRAYKAEKGDYKSLRTAKVPGGDITWDIERNRRLKEIIGKIKDEHIQWYETDAGDLRGLPTKEHTRCIVFAYSPDPAKLKKLVTQVREKFGEDNNDTDSEEERRGAKRTHDDSSSSDSEPETKFAKHSSEAEENQRNEQLESVLSFKDKEKALQSIKSLEGRDISYQFYAISGLVKRARRVISCTKDKQKIKNMTEAVEVFENWITDYNVNGRSKDNFNYLAIDIVRAFKPLAEKYGIDDNGFLEVYEEADGDYKKLRSVRVPQSNITWDIKRNEHLRELVDRIKKSHIQWFDTDAKFRGLPTAEHVRCIMWGFSYDVAKLKKLLPTLSEKLEAAD
;
A
#
# COMPACT_ATOMS: atom_id res chain seq x y z
N MET A 1 25.02 10.36 -37.45
CA MET A 1 24.00 9.39 -37.00
C MET A 1 24.69 8.26 -36.26
N LYS A 2 24.77 8.33 -34.93
CA LYS A 2 25.23 7.21 -34.09
C LYS A 2 23.99 6.48 -33.59
N VAL A 3 23.96 5.19 -33.87
CA VAL A 3 22.83 4.27 -33.71
C VAL A 3 22.53 4.05 -32.23
N ALA A 4 21.26 4.21 -31.86
CA ALA A 4 20.71 3.81 -30.57
C ALA A 4 20.75 2.27 -30.43
N LYS A 5 21.87 1.75 -29.91
CA LYS A 5 22.07 0.36 -29.48
C LYS A 5 22.79 0.41 -28.14
N THR A 6 22.07 0.56 -27.02
CA THR A 6 22.73 0.53 -25.69
C THR A 6 21.83 0.04 -24.56
N LYS A 7 20.53 0.37 -24.53
CA LYS A 7 19.66 -0.03 -23.41
C LYS A 7 19.46 -1.54 -23.21
N SER A 8 19.48 -2.38 -24.27
CA SER A 8 19.23 -3.83 -24.10
C SER A 8 20.47 -4.64 -23.73
N ALA A 9 21.67 -4.23 -24.18
CA ALA A 9 22.91 -4.95 -23.91
C ALA A 9 23.39 -4.77 -22.46
N GLU A 10 23.19 -3.59 -21.87
CA GLU A 10 23.58 -3.31 -20.47
C GLU A 10 22.63 -3.98 -19.47
N GLN A 11 21.33 -4.10 -19.82
CA GLN A 11 20.38 -4.90 -19.05
C GLN A 11 20.70 -6.40 -19.12
N GLU A 12 21.23 -6.90 -20.25
CA GLU A 12 21.71 -8.28 -20.41
C GLU A 12 22.97 -8.56 -19.59
N GLU A 13 23.89 -7.61 -19.45
CA GLU A 13 25.13 -7.76 -18.66
C GLU A 13 24.84 -7.89 -17.15
N ILE A 14 23.95 -7.04 -16.61
CA ILE A 14 23.51 -7.11 -15.20
C ILE A 14 22.67 -8.38 -14.96
N ALA A 15 21.86 -8.80 -15.93
CA ALA A 15 21.10 -10.05 -15.86
C ALA A 15 22.01 -11.30 -15.94
N GLY A 16 23.12 -11.26 -16.69
CA GLY A 16 24.10 -12.34 -16.78
C GLY A 16 24.96 -12.51 -15.51
N ALA A 17 25.13 -11.43 -14.75
CA ALA A 17 25.87 -11.45 -13.48
C ALA A 17 25.11 -12.19 -12.36
N MET A 18 23.77 -12.17 -12.36
CA MET A 18 22.95 -12.78 -11.30
C MET A 18 22.45 -14.19 -11.66
N GLY A 19 22.32 -15.08 -10.68
CA GLY A 19 21.87 -16.45 -10.87
C GLY A 19 21.83 -17.30 -9.61
N PHE A 20 21.45 -18.57 -9.77
CA PHE A 20 21.23 -19.51 -8.67
C PHE A 20 21.62 -20.94 -9.02
N LYS A 21 22.50 -21.13 -10.01
CA LYS A 21 22.86 -22.46 -10.50
C LYS A 21 23.65 -23.29 -9.48
N ASP A 22 24.40 -22.62 -8.62
CA ASP A 22 25.28 -23.20 -7.60
C ASP A 22 25.49 -22.20 -6.45
N LYS A 23 26.16 -22.66 -5.39
CA LYS A 23 26.48 -21.86 -4.21
C LYS A 23 27.26 -20.59 -4.54
N GLN A 24 28.28 -20.69 -5.39
CA GLN A 24 29.15 -19.55 -5.72
C GLN A 24 28.35 -18.48 -6.47
N LYS A 25 27.53 -18.88 -7.45
CA LYS A 25 26.69 -17.95 -8.20
C LYS A 25 25.63 -17.27 -7.33
N ALA A 26 25.13 -17.95 -6.30
CA ALA A 26 24.24 -17.33 -5.32
C ALA A 26 24.96 -16.25 -4.50
N LEU A 27 26.20 -16.53 -4.05
CA LEU A 27 27.04 -15.54 -3.37
C LEU A 27 27.40 -14.36 -4.28
N ASP A 28 27.76 -14.62 -5.54
CA ASP A 28 28.02 -13.56 -6.53
C ASP A 28 26.78 -12.69 -6.77
N THR A 29 25.59 -13.31 -6.74
CA THR A 29 24.31 -12.58 -6.87
C THR A 29 24.06 -11.69 -5.67
N LEU A 30 24.28 -12.17 -4.45
CA LEU A 30 24.18 -11.33 -3.25
C LEU A 30 25.19 -10.17 -3.31
N LYS A 31 26.42 -10.43 -3.78
CA LYS A 31 27.44 -9.40 -3.99
C LYS A 31 27.04 -8.37 -5.05
N ALA A 32 26.42 -8.79 -6.15
CA ALA A 32 25.92 -7.89 -7.20
C ALA A 32 24.71 -7.05 -6.76
N LEU A 33 23.96 -7.53 -5.76
CA LEU A 33 22.85 -6.83 -5.13
C LEU A 33 23.29 -5.92 -3.98
N ASP A 34 24.50 -6.11 -3.44
CA ASP A 34 25.00 -5.33 -2.32
C ASP A 34 25.06 -3.82 -2.65
N GLY A 35 24.66 -3.00 -1.69
CA GLY A 35 24.48 -1.56 -1.85
C GLY A 35 23.22 -1.13 -2.61
N ARG A 36 22.49 -2.02 -3.29
CA ARG A 36 21.21 -1.65 -3.91
C ARG A 36 20.11 -1.47 -2.87
N ASP A 37 19.00 -0.86 -3.30
CA ASP A 37 17.83 -0.66 -2.46
C ASP A 37 17.33 -1.97 -1.84
N ILE A 38 17.07 -1.98 -0.53
CA ILE A 38 16.78 -3.23 0.20
C ILE A 38 15.48 -3.88 -0.28
N SER A 39 14.49 -3.09 -0.70
CA SER A 39 13.24 -3.61 -1.27
C SER A 39 13.51 -4.28 -2.61
N TYR A 40 14.39 -3.70 -3.44
CA TYR A 40 14.83 -4.34 -4.68
C TYR A 40 15.58 -5.66 -4.43
N GLN A 41 16.52 -5.68 -3.48
CA GLN A 41 17.23 -6.91 -3.11
C GLN A 41 16.24 -8.00 -2.69
N TYR A 42 15.27 -7.66 -1.83
CA TYR A 42 14.23 -8.56 -1.36
C TYR A 42 13.43 -9.18 -2.52
N HIS A 43 12.97 -8.35 -3.47
CA HIS A 43 12.21 -8.81 -4.62
C HIS A 43 13.02 -9.74 -5.53
N VAL A 44 14.28 -9.41 -5.81
CA VAL A 44 15.16 -10.23 -6.64
C VAL A 44 15.44 -11.58 -5.98
N ILE A 45 15.77 -11.58 -4.69
CA ILE A 45 16.09 -12.80 -3.93
C ILE A 45 14.86 -13.70 -3.79
N THR A 46 13.69 -13.13 -3.48
CA THR A 46 12.43 -13.90 -3.40
C THR A 46 12.06 -14.54 -4.75
N SER A 47 12.32 -13.83 -5.85
CA SER A 47 12.16 -14.37 -7.21
C SER A 47 13.13 -15.53 -7.49
N PHE A 48 14.38 -15.43 -7.04
CA PHE A 48 15.36 -16.52 -7.17
C PHE A 48 14.99 -17.73 -6.31
N ILE A 49 14.55 -17.55 -5.06
CA ILE A 49 14.04 -18.64 -4.20
C ILE A 49 12.91 -19.39 -4.89
N SER A 50 11.94 -18.67 -5.45
CA SER A 50 10.79 -19.26 -6.13
C SER A 50 11.21 -20.05 -7.37
N ARG A 51 12.14 -19.51 -8.16
CA ARG A 51 12.71 -20.18 -9.35
C ARG A 51 13.53 -21.41 -8.96
N ALA A 52 14.39 -21.31 -7.96
CA ALA A 52 15.20 -22.42 -7.45
C ALA A 52 14.31 -23.58 -6.95
N LYS A 53 13.26 -23.28 -6.15
CA LYS A 53 12.28 -24.29 -5.70
C LYS A 53 11.59 -24.99 -6.86
N ARG A 54 11.21 -24.25 -7.91
CA ARG A 54 10.63 -24.83 -9.12
C ARG A 54 11.63 -25.71 -9.87
N THR A 55 12.88 -25.26 -10.03
CA THR A 55 13.93 -26.02 -10.73
C THR A 55 14.29 -27.30 -9.98
N LEU A 56 14.31 -27.27 -8.65
CA LEU A 56 14.51 -28.46 -7.80
C LEU A 56 13.44 -29.53 -8.05
N GLN A 57 12.18 -29.16 -8.29
CA GLN A 57 11.09 -30.12 -8.52
C GLN A 57 11.19 -30.85 -9.86
N ILE A 58 11.83 -30.26 -10.86
CA ILE A 58 11.89 -30.79 -12.24
C ILE A 58 13.24 -31.42 -12.60
N THR A 59 14.28 -31.16 -11.81
CA THR A 59 15.64 -31.65 -12.06
C THR A 59 15.80 -33.06 -11.49
N ARG A 60 16.41 -33.97 -12.26
CA ARG A 60 16.67 -35.37 -11.87
C ARG A 60 18.16 -35.68 -11.65
N ASP A 61 19.01 -34.75 -12.04
CA ASP A 61 20.47 -34.83 -11.93
C ASP A 61 20.90 -34.52 -10.49
N GLU A 62 21.53 -35.48 -9.82
CA GLU A 62 21.84 -35.40 -8.38
C GLU A 62 22.85 -34.30 -8.04
N GLU A 63 23.86 -34.10 -8.88
CA GLU A 63 24.86 -33.05 -8.69
C GLU A 63 24.23 -31.66 -8.82
N LYS A 64 23.38 -31.46 -9.84
CA LYS A 64 22.61 -30.21 -9.98
C LYS A 64 21.65 -30.00 -8.82
N LEU A 65 21.03 -31.06 -8.28
CA LEU A 65 20.17 -30.96 -7.10
C LEU A 65 20.95 -30.50 -5.87
N ALA A 66 22.16 -31.01 -5.64
CA ALA A 66 23.02 -30.55 -4.54
C ALA A 66 23.36 -29.06 -4.70
N ASN A 67 23.85 -28.66 -5.88
CA ASN A 67 24.18 -27.26 -6.18
C ASN A 67 22.99 -26.30 -6.01
N LEU A 68 21.81 -26.72 -6.45
CA LEU A 68 20.58 -25.93 -6.29
C LEU A 68 20.15 -25.83 -4.82
N ARG A 69 20.27 -26.90 -4.02
CA ARG A 69 19.97 -26.86 -2.58
C ARG A 69 20.90 -25.90 -1.84
N ASP A 70 22.19 -25.95 -2.15
CA ASP A 70 23.16 -25.04 -1.54
C ASP A 70 22.88 -23.58 -1.92
N SER A 71 22.58 -23.31 -3.19
CA SER A 71 22.19 -21.97 -3.65
C SER A 71 20.91 -21.46 -2.96
N LEU A 72 19.92 -22.34 -2.78
CA LEU A 72 18.65 -22.01 -2.15
C LEU A 72 18.86 -21.65 -0.68
N LYS A 73 19.69 -22.43 0.03
CA LYS A 73 20.02 -22.17 1.43
C LYS A 73 20.62 -20.78 1.62
N ILE A 74 21.56 -20.35 0.76
CA ILE A 74 22.15 -19.00 0.80
C ILE A 74 21.08 -17.91 0.73
N PHE A 75 20.08 -18.05 -0.15
CA PHE A 75 19.01 -17.07 -0.28
C PHE A 75 17.98 -17.15 0.86
N GLU A 76 17.69 -18.33 1.39
CA GLU A 76 16.79 -18.50 2.54
C GLU A 76 17.41 -17.95 3.84
N ASP A 77 18.73 -18.11 4.01
CA ASP A 77 19.49 -17.51 5.12
C ASP A 77 19.42 -15.97 5.03
N TRP A 78 19.64 -15.39 3.84
CA TRP A 78 19.47 -13.95 3.61
C TRP A 78 18.04 -13.47 3.88
N LEU A 79 17.03 -14.24 3.46
CA LEU A 79 15.62 -13.88 3.67
C LEU A 79 15.23 -13.95 5.15
N THR A 80 15.83 -14.90 5.89
CA THR A 80 15.65 -15.02 7.34
C THR A 80 16.25 -13.82 8.04
N ASP A 81 17.49 -13.45 7.71
CA ASP A 81 18.16 -12.23 8.19
C ASP A 81 17.32 -10.97 7.90
N TYR A 82 16.81 -10.84 6.67
CA TYR A 82 15.92 -9.74 6.28
C TYR A 82 14.70 -9.60 7.21
N LYS A 83 14.06 -10.72 7.56
CA LYS A 83 12.87 -10.74 8.41
C LYS A 83 13.21 -10.50 9.89
N VAL A 84 14.19 -11.22 10.42
CA VAL A 84 14.59 -11.17 11.84
C VAL A 84 15.12 -9.79 12.21
N ASN A 85 15.98 -9.22 11.37
CA ASN A 85 16.57 -7.90 11.61
C ASN A 85 15.69 -6.75 11.08
N ASN A 86 14.48 -7.04 10.60
CA ASN A 86 13.53 -6.07 10.08
C ASN A 86 14.17 -5.11 9.06
N ARG A 87 14.99 -5.67 8.16
CA ARG A 87 15.82 -4.91 7.22
C ARG A 87 15.00 -4.10 6.23
N GLY A 88 13.69 -4.35 6.11
CA GLY A 88 12.77 -3.48 5.38
C GLY A 88 12.75 -2.03 5.89
N LYS A 89 13.08 -1.78 7.16
CA LYS A 89 13.23 -0.41 7.70
C LYS A 89 14.50 0.31 7.24
N GLU A 90 15.45 -0.40 6.64
CA GLU A 90 16.65 0.21 6.03
C GLU A 90 16.34 0.85 4.67
N ASN A 91 15.09 0.80 4.21
CA ASN A 91 14.69 1.36 2.93
C ASN A 91 14.90 2.87 2.88
N LEU A 92 15.76 3.31 1.95
CA LEU A 92 16.11 4.72 1.78
C LEU A 92 15.26 5.33 0.67
N ALA A 93 13.98 5.57 0.94
CA ALA A 93 13.04 6.07 -0.07
C ALA A 93 13.51 7.36 -0.77
N TYR A 94 13.24 7.47 -2.07
CA TYR A 94 13.67 8.61 -2.88
C TYR A 94 12.72 9.80 -2.68
N LEU A 95 13.30 10.98 -2.48
CA LEU A 95 12.56 12.25 -2.53
C LEU A 95 12.32 12.69 -3.99
N PRO A 96 11.24 13.46 -4.26
CA PRO A 96 11.04 14.10 -5.55
C PRO A 96 12.16 15.11 -5.88
N ILE A 97 12.48 15.27 -7.17
CA ILE A 97 13.50 16.21 -7.65
C ILE A 97 13.21 17.64 -7.16
N GLU A 98 11.95 18.03 -7.17
CA GLU A 98 11.46 19.34 -6.74
C GLU A 98 11.82 19.59 -5.28
N THR A 99 11.75 18.56 -4.43
CA THR A 99 12.15 18.66 -3.02
C THR A 99 13.64 18.95 -2.93
N ILE A 100 14.49 18.20 -3.65
CA ILE A 100 15.94 18.43 -3.65
C ILE A 100 16.27 19.85 -4.12
N LYS A 101 15.58 20.32 -5.18
CA LYS A 101 15.74 21.66 -5.76
C LYS A 101 15.40 22.76 -4.74
N ILE A 102 14.30 22.62 -4.00
CA ILE A 102 13.88 23.59 -2.97
C ILE A 102 14.95 23.73 -1.89
N PHE A 103 15.56 22.63 -1.46
CA PHE A 103 16.58 22.63 -0.41
C PHE A 103 18.00 22.96 -0.93
N ARG A 104 18.18 23.25 -2.23
CA ARG A 104 19.47 23.59 -2.84
C ARG A 104 20.14 24.79 -2.17
N GLY A 105 19.38 25.85 -1.88
CA GLY A 105 19.90 27.05 -1.21
C GLY A 105 20.45 26.76 0.20
N LEU A 106 19.74 25.93 0.96
CA LEU A 106 20.20 25.47 2.28
C LEU A 106 21.45 24.59 2.16
N ALA A 107 21.51 23.68 1.18
CA ALA A 107 22.67 22.84 0.93
C ALA A 107 23.91 23.66 0.54
N LYS A 108 23.75 24.72 -0.25
CA LYS A 108 24.82 25.68 -0.56
C LYS A 108 25.28 26.42 0.68
N LYS A 109 24.36 26.87 1.55
CA LYS A 109 24.71 27.52 2.83
C LYS A 109 25.56 26.62 3.74
N TYR A 110 25.29 25.32 3.76
CA TYR A 110 26.08 24.36 4.55
C TYR A 110 27.35 23.85 3.86
N ASP A 111 27.60 24.26 2.61
CA ASP A 111 28.67 23.76 1.75
C ASP A 111 28.62 22.23 1.58
N VAL A 112 27.44 21.72 1.24
CA VAL A 112 27.18 20.27 1.03
C VAL A 112 26.48 19.96 -0.28
N TRP A 113 26.27 20.98 -1.12
CA TRP A 113 25.67 20.79 -2.44
C TRP A 113 26.64 20.05 -3.38
N ASN A 114 26.17 18.96 -3.99
CA ASN A 114 26.87 18.27 -5.05
C ASN A 114 25.90 18.08 -6.23
N ASP A 115 26.27 18.60 -7.40
CA ASP A 115 25.44 18.52 -8.59
C ASP A 115 25.45 17.14 -9.26
N ASP A 116 26.42 16.26 -9.00
CA ASP A 116 26.61 15.03 -9.78
C ASP A 116 25.41 14.09 -9.68
N PHE A 117 24.99 13.76 -8.46
CA PHE A 117 23.81 12.92 -8.25
C PHE A 117 22.53 13.61 -8.74
N PHE A 118 22.37 14.90 -8.46
CA PHE A 118 21.17 15.66 -8.87
C PHE A 118 21.04 15.70 -10.40
N ARG A 119 22.14 15.93 -11.13
CA ARG A 119 22.18 15.89 -12.59
C ARG A 119 21.81 14.52 -13.13
N ALA A 120 22.37 13.45 -12.56
CA ALA A 120 22.05 12.08 -12.96
C ALA A 120 20.57 11.75 -12.73
N TYR A 121 20.04 12.10 -11.56
CA TYR A 121 18.63 11.85 -11.22
C TYR A 121 17.67 12.68 -12.09
N LYS A 122 18.04 13.93 -12.40
CA LYS A 122 17.31 14.81 -13.32
C LYS A 122 17.32 14.29 -14.76
N ALA A 123 18.46 13.76 -15.24
CA ALA A 123 18.57 13.16 -16.57
C ALA A 123 17.62 11.96 -16.73
N GLU A 124 17.44 11.18 -15.66
CA GLU A 124 16.45 10.08 -15.59
C GLU A 124 15.03 10.55 -15.23
N LYS A 125 14.76 11.86 -15.27
CA LYS A 125 13.44 12.48 -15.01
C LYS A 125 12.82 12.10 -13.66
N GLY A 126 13.64 11.80 -12.66
CA GLY A 126 13.17 11.40 -11.34
C GLY A 126 12.78 9.92 -11.23
N ASP A 127 13.00 9.11 -12.28
CA ASP A 127 12.79 7.66 -12.19
C ASP A 127 13.99 6.99 -11.51
N TYR A 128 13.84 6.73 -10.21
CA TYR A 128 14.87 6.06 -9.41
C TYR A 128 15.18 4.62 -9.89
N LYS A 129 14.27 3.96 -10.63
CA LYS A 129 14.54 2.61 -11.15
C LYS A 129 15.58 2.66 -12.27
N SER A 130 15.57 3.72 -13.07
CA SER A 130 16.56 3.94 -14.14
C SER A 130 17.96 4.22 -13.59
N LEU A 131 18.09 4.70 -12.34
CA LEU A 131 19.38 4.84 -11.66
C LEU A 131 20.09 3.51 -11.37
N ARG A 132 19.39 2.37 -11.46
CA ARG A 132 19.99 1.02 -11.32
C ARG A 132 20.88 0.64 -12.50
N THR A 133 20.76 1.36 -13.61
CA THR A 133 21.56 1.18 -14.83
C THR A 133 22.44 2.39 -15.13
N ALA A 134 22.11 3.58 -14.60
CA ALA A 134 22.93 4.77 -14.78
C ALA A 134 24.25 4.67 -14.01
N LYS A 135 25.39 4.57 -14.71
CA LYS A 135 26.73 4.50 -14.10
C LYS A 135 27.19 5.85 -13.55
N VAL A 136 27.97 5.80 -12.46
CA VAL A 136 28.70 6.97 -11.96
C VAL A 136 29.84 7.29 -12.95
N PRO A 137 30.03 8.57 -13.34
CA PRO A 137 31.14 8.95 -14.21
C PRO A 137 32.49 8.46 -13.67
N GLY A 138 33.25 7.73 -14.49
CA GLY A 138 34.57 7.20 -14.11
C GLY A 138 34.55 6.02 -13.14
N GLY A 139 33.39 5.41 -12.87
CA GLY A 139 33.25 4.25 -12.00
C GLY A 139 32.48 3.08 -12.61
N ASP A 140 32.65 1.90 -12.03
CA ASP A 140 31.97 0.67 -12.45
C ASP A 140 30.62 0.42 -11.73
N ILE A 141 30.27 1.29 -10.78
CA ILE A 141 29.02 1.21 -10.03
C ILE A 141 27.97 2.17 -10.57
N THR A 142 26.72 1.87 -10.26
CA THR A 142 25.56 2.66 -10.65
C THR A 142 25.17 3.66 -9.56
N TRP A 143 24.44 4.70 -9.96
CA TRP A 143 24.04 5.78 -9.06
C TRP A 143 23.16 5.29 -7.91
N ASP A 144 22.35 4.24 -8.09
CA ASP A 144 21.59 3.63 -6.98
C ASP A 144 22.49 3.08 -5.86
N ILE A 145 23.59 2.41 -6.22
CA ILE A 145 24.57 1.84 -5.28
C ILE A 145 25.34 2.97 -4.61
N GLU A 146 25.90 3.90 -5.38
CA GLU A 146 26.71 4.99 -4.85
C GLU A 146 25.90 5.84 -3.87
N ARG A 147 24.68 6.24 -4.26
CA ARG A 147 23.78 7.01 -3.41
C ARG A 147 23.49 6.30 -2.09
N ASN A 148 23.17 5.01 -2.12
CA ASN A 148 22.86 4.26 -0.91
C ASN A 148 24.08 4.06 0.01
N ARG A 149 25.27 3.88 -0.55
CA ARG A 149 26.52 3.80 0.24
C ARG A 149 26.80 5.11 0.96
N ARG A 150 26.74 6.24 0.24
CA ARG A 150 26.90 7.58 0.82
C ARG A 150 25.89 7.86 1.92
N LEU A 151 24.63 7.51 1.69
CA LEU A 151 23.60 7.67 2.71
C LEU A 151 23.85 6.80 3.94
N LYS A 152 24.28 5.55 3.78
CA LYS A 152 24.65 4.68 4.91
C LYS A 152 25.77 5.30 5.75
N GLU A 153 26.80 5.87 5.10
CA GLU A 153 27.89 6.57 5.79
C GLU A 153 27.37 7.80 6.56
N ILE A 154 26.57 8.66 5.92
CA ILE A 154 26.02 9.86 6.56
C ILE A 154 25.09 9.49 7.73
N ILE A 155 24.20 8.53 7.53
CA ILE A 155 23.24 8.08 8.57
C ILE A 155 23.99 7.40 9.72
N GLY A 156 25.04 6.62 9.43
CA GLY A 156 25.93 6.05 10.44
C GLY A 156 26.52 7.14 11.31
N LYS A 157 27.14 8.16 10.69
CA LYS A 157 27.68 9.33 11.40
C LYS A 157 26.63 10.03 12.27
N ILE A 158 25.42 10.27 11.74
CA ILE A 158 24.32 10.87 12.50
C ILE A 158 23.99 10.07 13.76
N LYS A 159 23.97 8.73 13.65
CA LYS A 159 23.68 7.84 14.78
C LYS A 159 24.83 7.83 15.78
N ASP A 160 26.06 7.67 15.32
CA ASP A 160 27.24 7.54 16.18
C ASP A 160 27.50 8.84 16.96
N GLU A 161 27.39 10.00 16.28
CA GLU A 161 27.57 11.33 16.88
C GLU A 161 26.27 11.89 17.50
N HIS A 162 25.17 11.13 17.49
CA HIS A 162 23.87 11.52 18.04
C HIS A 162 23.34 12.88 17.52
N ILE A 163 23.63 13.17 16.26
CA ILE A 163 23.25 14.42 15.60
C ILE A 163 21.73 14.47 15.42
N GLN A 164 21.12 15.61 15.75
CA GLN A 164 19.71 15.81 15.49
C GLN A 164 19.43 15.97 13.99
N TRP A 165 18.26 15.50 13.54
CA TRP A 165 17.85 15.69 12.14
C TRP A 165 17.52 17.14 11.79
N TYR A 166 17.20 17.96 12.80
CA TYR A 166 16.81 19.35 12.62
C TYR A 166 17.55 20.21 13.64
N GLU A 167 17.92 21.42 13.21
CA GLU A 167 18.60 22.40 14.04
C GLU A 167 17.74 22.77 15.25
N THR A 168 18.26 22.49 16.45
CA THR A 168 17.59 22.77 17.73
C THR A 168 17.96 24.13 18.30
N ASP A 169 19.12 24.65 17.89
CA ASP A 169 19.74 25.83 18.48
C ASP A 169 19.03 27.12 18.06
N ALA A 170 19.11 28.14 18.91
CA ALA A 170 18.52 29.43 18.63
C ALA A 170 19.26 30.13 17.48
N GLY A 171 18.52 30.58 16.46
CA GLY A 171 19.07 31.32 15.33
C GLY A 171 18.28 31.15 14.03
N ASP A 172 18.81 31.68 12.94
CA ASP A 172 18.14 31.72 11.64
C ASP A 172 17.90 30.35 11.01
N LEU A 173 18.54 29.30 11.52
CA LEU A 173 18.41 27.94 11.00
C LEU A 173 17.50 27.05 11.86
N ARG A 174 17.00 27.55 13.00
CA ARG A 174 16.18 26.75 13.92
C ARG A 174 15.00 26.09 13.22
N GLY A 175 14.85 24.79 13.43
CA GLY A 175 13.79 23.97 12.86
C GLY A 175 14.03 23.51 11.42
N LEU A 176 15.07 24.03 10.74
CA LEU A 176 15.50 23.53 9.43
C LEU A 176 16.34 22.26 9.57
N PRO A 177 16.51 21.48 8.48
CA PRO A 177 17.44 20.35 8.49
C PRO A 177 18.86 20.75 8.91
N THR A 178 19.52 19.90 9.71
CA THR A 178 20.95 20.07 10.02
C THR A 178 21.81 19.89 8.78
N LYS A 179 23.11 20.23 8.86
CA LYS A 179 24.07 19.99 7.77
C LYS A 179 24.06 18.53 7.29
N GLU A 180 24.04 17.58 8.22
CA GLU A 180 24.09 16.15 7.95
C GLU A 180 22.76 15.64 7.37
N HIS A 181 21.62 16.12 7.88
CA HIS A 181 20.33 15.85 7.24
C HIS A 181 20.25 16.47 5.83
N THR A 182 20.79 17.66 5.64
CA THR A 182 20.84 18.31 4.33
C THR A 182 21.68 17.52 3.33
N ARG A 183 22.79 16.89 3.76
CA ARG A 183 23.53 15.92 2.93
C ARG A 183 22.65 14.76 2.48
N CYS A 184 21.82 14.22 3.37
CA CYS A 184 20.85 13.18 2.99
C CYS A 184 19.86 13.69 1.94
N ILE A 185 19.35 14.91 2.09
CA ILE A 185 18.39 15.53 1.17
C ILE A 185 19.00 15.71 -0.22
N VAL A 186 20.27 16.12 -0.32
CA VAL A 186 21.01 16.21 -1.59
C VAL A 186 21.06 14.86 -2.31
N PHE A 187 21.14 13.76 -1.58
CA PHE A 187 21.03 12.38 -2.09
C PHE A 187 19.58 11.85 -2.18
N ALA A 188 18.60 12.74 -2.27
CA ALA A 188 17.18 12.41 -2.35
C ALA A 188 16.67 11.56 -1.19
N TYR A 189 17.09 11.80 0.04
CA TYR A 189 16.63 11.05 1.21
C TYR A 189 16.28 11.94 2.40
N SER A 190 15.23 11.56 3.10
CA SER A 190 14.92 12.07 4.43
C SER A 190 14.16 11.00 5.22
N PRO A 191 14.44 10.84 6.53
CA PRO A 191 13.63 9.98 7.40
C PRO A 191 12.23 10.57 7.67
N ASP A 192 12.03 11.88 7.43
CA ASP A 192 10.73 12.55 7.60
C ASP A 192 10.41 13.47 6.39
N PRO A 193 10.00 12.87 5.24
CA PRO A 193 9.61 13.63 4.06
C PRO A 193 8.40 14.55 4.30
N ALA A 194 7.51 14.19 5.24
CA ALA A 194 6.31 14.97 5.53
C ALA A 194 6.67 16.30 6.21
N LYS A 195 7.64 16.29 7.12
CA LYS A 195 8.15 17.52 7.73
C LYS A 195 8.91 18.38 6.74
N LEU A 196 9.67 17.80 5.79
CA LEU A 196 10.28 18.58 4.70
C LEU A 196 9.23 19.33 3.86
N LYS A 197 8.11 18.68 3.54
CA LYS A 197 7.00 19.34 2.81
C LYS A 197 6.45 20.56 3.55
N LYS A 198 6.37 20.50 4.89
CA LYS A 198 5.92 21.64 5.73
C LYS A 198 6.94 22.78 5.76
N LEU A 199 8.22 22.48 5.59
CA LEU A 199 9.31 23.47 5.63
C LEU A 199 9.54 24.16 4.28
N VAL A 200 8.90 23.72 3.19
CA VAL A 200 9.08 24.27 1.84
C VAL A 200 8.93 25.79 1.79
N THR A 201 7.85 26.34 2.38
CA THR A 201 7.60 27.78 2.37
C THR A 201 8.70 28.55 3.10
N GLN A 202 9.08 28.07 4.30
CA GLN A 202 10.10 28.70 5.12
C GLN A 202 11.49 28.69 4.44
N VAL A 203 11.84 27.59 3.76
CA VAL A 203 13.10 27.45 3.04
C VAL A 203 13.13 28.37 1.82
N ARG A 204 12.04 28.45 1.05
CA ARG A 204 11.91 29.36 -0.09
C ARG A 204 12.05 30.82 0.32
N GLU A 205 11.41 31.23 1.41
CA GLU A 205 11.52 32.60 1.91
C GLU A 205 12.94 32.95 2.36
N LYS A 206 13.65 32.02 3.01
CA LYS A 206 14.99 32.28 3.56
C LYS A 206 16.13 32.18 2.55
N PHE A 207 16.02 31.30 1.55
CA PHE A 207 17.11 30.98 0.63
C PHE A 207 16.80 31.22 -0.84
N GLY A 208 15.55 31.58 -1.17
CA GLY A 208 15.09 31.74 -2.55
C GLY A 208 14.95 30.42 -3.31
N GLU A 209 14.32 30.48 -4.48
CA GLU A 209 14.47 29.43 -5.49
C GLU A 209 15.57 29.83 -6.47
N ASP A 210 16.64 29.03 -6.51
CA ASP A 210 17.72 29.24 -7.47
C ASP A 210 17.21 28.85 -8.87
N ASN A 211 16.69 29.84 -9.61
CA ASN A 211 16.09 29.67 -10.95
C ASN A 211 17.11 29.61 -12.09
N ASN A 212 18.41 29.51 -11.79
CA ASN A 212 19.49 29.50 -12.79
C ASN A 212 19.64 28.18 -13.58
N ASP A 213 18.63 27.32 -13.64
CA ASP A 213 18.60 26.17 -14.55
C ASP A 213 17.82 26.55 -15.84
N THR A 214 18.20 27.67 -16.46
CA THR A 214 17.75 28.02 -17.82
C THR A 214 18.77 27.47 -18.81
N ASP A 215 18.76 26.16 -19.03
CA ASP A 215 19.46 25.60 -20.19
C ASP A 215 18.51 25.54 -21.38
N SER A 216 18.99 26.21 -22.41
CA SER A 216 18.35 26.48 -23.69
C SER A 216 18.51 25.25 -24.57
N GLU A 217 17.42 24.66 -25.09
CA GLU A 217 17.42 24.04 -26.41
C GLU A 217 15.98 23.87 -26.95
N GLU A 218 15.71 24.72 -27.96
CA GLU A 218 14.72 24.65 -29.05
C GLU A 218 13.22 24.53 -28.76
N GLU A 219 12.59 25.72 -28.75
CA GLU A 219 11.30 25.93 -29.39
C GLU A 219 11.32 25.45 -30.86
N ARG A 220 10.53 24.43 -31.19
CA ARG A 220 9.82 24.41 -32.48
C ARG A 220 8.34 24.17 -32.26
N ARG A 221 7.60 25.25 -32.48
CA ARG A 221 6.15 25.37 -32.48
C ARG A 221 5.48 24.35 -33.40
N GLY A 222 4.44 23.70 -32.89
CA GLY A 222 3.41 23.00 -33.66
C GLY A 222 2.11 23.05 -32.88
N ALA A 223 1.11 23.74 -33.42
CA ALA A 223 -0.08 24.21 -32.73
C ALA A 223 -1.07 23.11 -32.29
N LYS A 224 -1.63 23.31 -31.09
CA LYS A 224 -3.07 23.24 -30.71
C LYS A 224 -3.85 21.97 -31.12
N ARG A 225 -4.21 21.14 -30.14
CA ARG A 225 -5.62 20.74 -29.83
C ARG A 225 -5.75 19.80 -28.61
N THR A 226 -6.77 20.11 -27.81
CA THR A 226 -7.67 19.24 -27.01
C THR A 226 -7.13 18.41 -25.83
N HIS A 227 -7.47 18.89 -24.62
CA HIS A 227 -8.15 18.19 -23.51
C HIS A 227 -7.97 16.66 -23.42
N ASP A 228 -7.34 16.18 -22.34
CA ASP A 228 -7.96 15.19 -21.44
C ASP A 228 -7.19 15.07 -20.11
N ASP A 229 -7.94 15.28 -19.03
CA ASP A 229 -7.58 14.99 -17.64
C ASP A 229 -7.50 13.48 -17.43
N SER A 230 -6.41 13.00 -16.83
CA SER A 230 -6.36 11.66 -16.23
C SER A 230 -5.48 11.69 -15.00
N SER A 231 -6.13 12.04 -13.90
CA SER A 231 -5.62 11.93 -12.53
C SER A 231 -5.58 10.46 -12.13
N SER A 232 -4.38 9.87 -12.12
CA SER A 232 -4.11 8.53 -11.60
C SER A 232 -3.72 8.67 -10.13
N SER A 233 -4.67 8.35 -9.24
CA SER A 233 -4.48 8.31 -7.79
C SER A 233 -4.07 6.89 -7.38
N ASP A 234 -2.76 6.63 -7.33
CA ASP A 234 -2.22 5.42 -6.69
C ASP A 234 -2.18 5.63 -5.16
N SER A 235 -3.11 4.98 -4.48
CA SER A 235 -3.17 4.92 -3.01
C SER A 235 -2.33 3.72 -2.52
N GLU A 236 -1.20 4.01 -1.87
CA GLU A 236 -0.46 3.00 -1.09
C GLU A 236 -1.18 2.71 0.26
N PRO A 237 -1.19 1.45 0.74
CA PRO A 237 -1.80 1.09 2.02
C PRO A 237 -0.82 1.26 3.19
N GLU A 238 -1.30 1.93 4.24
CA GLU A 238 -0.61 2.15 5.51
C GLU A 238 -0.34 0.83 6.28
N THR A 239 0.87 0.73 6.83
CA THR A 239 1.39 -0.40 7.61
C THR A 239 0.93 -0.32 9.06
N LYS A 240 0.23 -1.35 9.57
CA LYS A 240 -0.07 -1.54 11.01
C LYS A 240 1.00 -2.45 11.64
N PHE A 241 1.59 -2.01 12.75
CA PHE A 241 2.40 -2.84 13.64
C PHE A 241 1.58 -3.28 14.88
N ALA A 242 1.86 -4.50 15.33
CA ALA A 242 1.57 -5.14 16.63
C ALA A 242 0.19 -5.79 16.88
N LYS A 243 0.13 -7.13 16.71
CA LYS A 243 -0.54 -8.08 17.64
C LYS A 243 -0.21 -9.54 17.26
N HIS A 244 0.93 -10.06 17.75
CA HIS A 244 1.42 -11.39 17.36
C HIS A 244 0.76 -12.59 18.10
N SER A 245 -0.35 -12.38 18.80
CA SER A 245 -1.08 -13.47 19.47
C SER A 245 -2.46 -13.78 18.86
N SER A 246 -3.01 -12.94 17.97
CA SER A 246 -4.33 -13.17 17.35
C SER A 246 -4.28 -13.87 15.98
N GLU A 247 -3.14 -13.87 15.30
CA GLU A 247 -3.00 -14.41 13.93
C GLU A 247 -3.14 -15.94 13.87
N ALA A 248 -2.79 -16.67 14.93
CA ALA A 248 -2.90 -18.12 14.96
C ALA A 248 -4.36 -18.60 15.00
N GLU A 249 -5.22 -17.88 15.74
CA GLU A 249 -6.67 -18.11 15.75
C GLU A 249 -7.37 -17.56 14.49
N GLU A 250 -6.89 -16.43 13.95
CA GLU A 250 -7.40 -15.82 12.71
C GLU A 250 -7.10 -16.71 11.48
N ASN A 251 -5.94 -17.38 11.44
CA ASN A 251 -5.59 -18.35 10.39
C ASN A 251 -6.43 -19.63 10.46
N GLN A 252 -6.63 -20.22 11.64
CA GLN A 252 -7.47 -21.43 11.80
C GLN A 252 -8.95 -21.20 11.43
N ARG A 253 -9.47 -19.98 11.61
CA ARG A 253 -10.89 -19.66 11.31
C ARG A 253 -11.11 -19.22 9.87
N ASN A 254 -10.14 -18.56 9.25
CA ASN A 254 -10.12 -18.36 7.79
C ASN A 254 -10.05 -19.71 7.06
N GLU A 255 -9.30 -20.69 7.57
CA GLU A 255 -9.28 -22.07 7.03
C GLU A 255 -10.67 -22.73 7.05
N GLN A 256 -11.50 -22.45 8.07
CA GLN A 256 -12.84 -23.03 8.19
C GLN A 256 -13.84 -22.45 7.15
N LEU A 257 -13.77 -21.15 6.86
CA LEU A 257 -14.51 -20.48 5.79
C LEU A 257 -13.96 -20.81 4.39
N GLU A 258 -12.64 -20.97 4.26
CA GLU A 258 -12.01 -21.48 3.02
C GLU A 258 -12.43 -22.93 2.72
N SER A 259 -12.82 -23.72 3.72
CA SER A 259 -13.35 -25.08 3.51
C SER A 259 -14.71 -25.11 2.80
N VAL A 260 -15.48 -24.01 2.86
CA VAL A 260 -16.81 -23.89 2.23
C VAL A 260 -16.72 -23.40 0.78
N LEU A 261 -15.69 -22.62 0.45
CA LEU A 261 -15.50 -22.04 -0.88
C LEU A 261 -14.77 -23.01 -1.81
N SER A 262 -15.32 -23.26 -2.99
CA SER A 262 -14.79 -24.25 -3.94
C SER A 262 -14.83 -23.76 -5.38
N PHE A 263 -13.83 -24.18 -6.15
CA PHE A 263 -13.67 -23.89 -7.58
C PHE A 263 -13.58 -25.19 -8.41
N LYS A 264 -14.07 -26.31 -7.87
CA LYS A 264 -13.95 -27.64 -8.48
C LYS A 264 -14.66 -27.73 -9.83
N ASP A 265 -15.85 -27.16 -9.91
CA ASP A 265 -16.75 -27.19 -11.06
C ASP A 265 -17.68 -25.97 -11.03
N LYS A 266 -18.45 -25.79 -12.11
CA LYS A 266 -19.38 -24.67 -12.31
C LYS A 266 -20.41 -24.55 -11.18
N GLU A 267 -20.98 -25.67 -10.74
CA GLU A 267 -22.01 -25.69 -9.69
C GLU A 267 -21.43 -25.25 -8.34
N LYS A 268 -20.23 -25.73 -8.00
CA LYS A 268 -19.51 -25.32 -6.79
C LYS A 268 -19.08 -23.86 -6.83
N ALA A 269 -18.75 -23.33 -8.01
CA ALA A 269 -18.49 -21.89 -8.17
C ALA A 269 -19.74 -21.05 -7.86
N LEU A 270 -20.89 -21.44 -8.39
CA LEU A 270 -22.18 -20.77 -8.10
C LEU A 270 -22.55 -20.86 -6.61
N GLN A 271 -22.36 -22.03 -5.98
CA GLN A 271 -22.56 -22.19 -4.54
C GLN A 271 -21.62 -21.29 -3.73
N SER A 272 -20.37 -21.12 -4.17
CA SER A 272 -19.40 -20.26 -3.52
C SER A 272 -19.82 -18.79 -3.60
N ILE A 273 -20.25 -18.31 -4.77
CA ILE A 273 -20.82 -16.97 -4.93
C ILE A 273 -22.02 -16.78 -4.00
N LYS A 274 -22.95 -17.74 -3.97
CA LYS A 274 -24.13 -17.69 -3.10
C LYS A 274 -23.76 -17.64 -1.61
N SER A 275 -22.74 -18.37 -1.18
CA SER A 275 -22.28 -18.35 0.22
C SER A 275 -21.62 -17.03 0.65
N LEU A 276 -21.20 -16.23 -0.33
CA LEU A 276 -20.61 -14.90 -0.13
C LEU A 276 -21.68 -13.79 -0.21
N GLU A 277 -22.90 -14.10 -0.64
CA GLU A 277 -24.00 -13.15 -0.73
C GLU A 277 -24.28 -12.49 0.64
N GLY A 278 -24.63 -11.21 0.63
CA GLY A 278 -24.84 -10.42 1.85
C GLY A 278 -23.55 -9.93 2.55
N ARG A 279 -22.38 -10.51 2.24
CA ARG A 279 -21.10 -10.02 2.80
C ARG A 279 -20.64 -8.72 2.14
N ASP A 280 -19.65 -8.07 2.74
CA ASP A 280 -18.99 -6.87 2.20
C ASP A 280 -18.54 -7.09 0.75
N ILE A 281 -18.89 -6.16 -0.15
CA ILE A 281 -18.70 -6.31 -1.60
C ILE A 281 -17.21 -6.39 -1.94
N SER A 282 -16.36 -5.68 -1.22
CA SER A 282 -14.90 -5.78 -1.36
C SER A 282 -14.40 -7.15 -0.91
N TYR A 283 -14.92 -7.68 0.21
CA TYR A 283 -14.58 -9.04 0.66
C TYR A 283 -15.00 -10.11 -0.36
N GLN A 284 -16.21 -10.03 -0.93
CA GLN A 284 -16.65 -10.94 -1.98
C GLN A 284 -15.68 -10.92 -3.17
N PHE A 285 -15.28 -9.73 -3.61
CA PHE A 285 -14.33 -9.55 -4.70
C PHE A 285 -12.98 -10.19 -4.43
N TYR A 286 -12.40 -9.96 -3.25
CA TYR A 286 -11.11 -10.55 -2.89
C TYR A 286 -11.19 -12.08 -2.76
N ALA A 287 -12.26 -12.61 -2.16
CA ALA A 287 -12.48 -14.05 -2.04
C ALA A 287 -12.59 -14.72 -3.41
N ILE A 288 -13.42 -14.16 -4.31
CA ILE A 288 -13.64 -14.67 -5.67
C ILE A 288 -12.35 -14.55 -6.51
N SER A 289 -11.66 -13.42 -6.45
CA SER A 289 -10.37 -13.23 -7.12
C SER A 289 -9.31 -14.23 -6.63
N GLY A 290 -9.30 -14.55 -5.34
CA GLY A 290 -8.46 -15.59 -4.75
C GLY A 290 -8.77 -16.98 -5.32
N LEU A 291 -10.06 -17.33 -5.43
CA LEU A 291 -10.51 -18.59 -6.04
C LEU A 291 -10.08 -18.71 -7.50
N VAL A 292 -10.20 -17.63 -8.30
CA VAL A 292 -9.74 -17.61 -9.70
C VAL A 292 -8.24 -17.87 -9.79
N LYS A 293 -7.42 -17.19 -8.98
CA LYS A 293 -5.96 -17.40 -8.95
C LYS A 293 -5.60 -18.85 -8.59
N ARG A 294 -6.25 -19.42 -7.59
CA ARG A 294 -6.06 -20.83 -7.18
C ARG A 294 -6.51 -21.80 -8.27
N ALA A 295 -7.67 -21.58 -8.87
CA ALA A 295 -8.19 -22.42 -9.95
C ALA A 295 -7.26 -22.43 -11.17
N ARG A 296 -6.84 -21.26 -11.65
CA ARG A 296 -5.87 -21.12 -12.74
C ARG A 296 -4.54 -21.82 -12.42
N ARG A 297 -4.08 -21.74 -11.17
CA ARG A 297 -2.88 -22.47 -10.73
C ARG A 297 -3.07 -23.98 -10.83
N VAL A 298 -4.20 -24.52 -10.36
CA VAL A 298 -4.47 -25.96 -10.45
C VAL A 298 -4.63 -26.41 -11.91
N ILE A 299 -5.31 -25.62 -12.75
CA ILE A 299 -5.41 -25.86 -14.20
C ILE A 299 -4.01 -25.96 -14.83
N SER A 300 -3.09 -25.06 -14.49
CA SER A 300 -1.72 -25.05 -15.04
C SER A 300 -0.87 -26.27 -14.65
N CYS A 301 -1.21 -26.94 -13.55
CA CYS A 301 -0.43 -28.05 -13.00
C CYS A 301 -1.03 -29.43 -13.31
N THR A 302 -2.32 -29.51 -13.64
CA THR A 302 -3.01 -30.78 -13.83
C THR A 302 -2.97 -31.24 -15.29
N LYS A 303 -2.98 -32.55 -15.52
CA LYS A 303 -3.07 -33.16 -16.87
C LYS A 303 -4.44 -33.79 -17.16
N ASP A 304 -5.30 -33.85 -16.14
CA ASP A 304 -6.66 -34.38 -16.24
C ASP A 304 -7.56 -33.42 -17.04
N LYS A 305 -7.97 -33.86 -18.24
CA LYS A 305 -8.80 -33.07 -19.17
C LYS A 305 -10.16 -32.73 -18.59
N GLN A 306 -10.79 -33.65 -17.86
CA GLN A 306 -12.11 -33.41 -17.27
C GLN A 306 -12.01 -32.39 -16.13
N LYS A 307 -10.97 -32.53 -15.30
CA LYS A 307 -10.70 -31.56 -14.22
C LYS A 307 -10.41 -30.17 -14.78
N ILE A 308 -9.60 -30.08 -15.85
CA ILE A 308 -9.34 -28.80 -16.54
C ILE A 308 -10.65 -28.18 -17.02
N LYS A 309 -11.49 -28.94 -17.73
CA LYS A 309 -12.78 -28.47 -18.23
C LYS A 309 -13.65 -27.92 -17.08
N ASN A 310 -13.85 -28.70 -16.02
CA ASN A 310 -14.67 -28.31 -14.88
C ASN A 310 -14.17 -27.04 -14.19
N MET A 311 -12.85 -26.91 -13.96
CA MET A 311 -12.27 -25.73 -13.32
C MET A 311 -12.27 -24.51 -14.25
N THR A 312 -12.15 -24.69 -15.57
CA THR A 312 -12.28 -23.59 -16.54
C THR A 312 -13.70 -23.03 -16.54
N GLU A 313 -14.73 -23.89 -16.53
CA GLU A 313 -16.13 -23.46 -16.41
C GLU A 313 -16.40 -22.75 -15.07
N ALA A 314 -15.77 -23.20 -13.97
CA ALA A 314 -15.82 -22.52 -12.68
C ALA A 314 -15.17 -21.13 -12.73
N VAL A 315 -14.01 -21.01 -13.38
CA VAL A 315 -13.30 -19.74 -13.56
C VAL A 315 -14.13 -18.75 -14.37
N GLU A 316 -14.79 -19.19 -15.44
CA GLU A 316 -15.67 -18.34 -16.25
C GLU A 316 -16.81 -17.74 -15.41
N VAL A 317 -17.44 -18.53 -14.53
CA VAL A 317 -18.47 -18.03 -13.60
C VAL A 317 -17.92 -16.92 -12.71
N PHE A 318 -16.73 -17.10 -12.14
CA PHE A 318 -16.10 -16.09 -11.29
C PHE A 318 -15.65 -14.85 -12.06
N GLU A 319 -15.11 -15.02 -13.27
CA GLU A 319 -14.68 -13.92 -14.13
C GLU A 319 -15.86 -13.06 -14.60
N ASN A 320 -17.01 -13.68 -14.89
CA ASN A 320 -18.24 -12.96 -15.18
C ASN A 320 -18.69 -12.11 -13.98
N TRP A 321 -18.62 -12.67 -12.76
CA TRP A 321 -18.92 -11.92 -11.54
C TRP A 321 -17.93 -10.75 -11.31
N ILE A 322 -16.63 -10.98 -11.54
CA ILE A 322 -15.59 -9.93 -11.42
C ILE A 322 -15.78 -8.83 -12.47
N THR A 323 -16.16 -9.21 -13.68
CA THR A 323 -16.44 -8.27 -14.77
C THR A 323 -17.64 -7.40 -14.42
N ASP A 324 -18.74 -8.01 -13.95
CA ASP A 324 -19.91 -7.29 -13.42
C ASP A 324 -19.52 -6.31 -12.30
N TYR A 325 -18.71 -6.76 -11.34
CA TYR A 325 -18.19 -5.91 -10.26
C TYR A 325 -17.47 -4.65 -10.80
N ASN A 326 -16.58 -4.83 -11.78
CA ASN A 326 -15.76 -3.76 -12.33
C ASN A 326 -16.58 -2.80 -13.22
N VAL A 327 -17.42 -3.35 -14.10
CA VAL A 327 -18.19 -2.57 -15.08
C VAL A 327 -19.31 -1.78 -14.40
N ASN A 328 -20.03 -2.39 -13.46
CA ASN A 328 -21.16 -1.75 -12.78
C ASN A 328 -20.73 -0.96 -11.52
N GLY A 329 -19.42 -0.86 -11.24
CA GLY A 329 -18.89 -0.07 -10.14
C GLY A 329 -19.42 -0.50 -8.77
N ARG A 330 -19.63 -1.81 -8.57
CA ARG A 330 -20.24 -2.39 -7.35
C ARG A 330 -19.46 -2.07 -6.08
N SER A 331 -18.20 -1.66 -6.19
CA SER A 331 -17.40 -1.13 -5.07
C SER A 331 -18.06 0.05 -4.34
N LYS A 332 -18.90 0.84 -5.04
CA LYS A 332 -19.64 1.97 -4.45
C LYS A 332 -20.78 1.53 -3.52
N ASP A 333 -21.23 0.30 -3.63
CA ASP A 333 -22.27 -0.28 -2.78
C ASP A 333 -21.70 -0.84 -1.46
N ASN A 334 -20.41 -0.62 -1.20
CA ASN A 334 -19.76 -1.15 -0.02
C ASN A 334 -20.08 -0.32 1.24
N PHE A 335 -20.67 -0.97 2.23
CA PHE A 335 -20.91 -0.36 3.54
C PHE A 335 -19.65 -0.40 4.40
N ASN A 336 -18.73 0.52 4.20
CA ASN A 336 -17.50 0.60 5.00
C ASN A 336 -17.82 0.73 6.49
N TYR A 337 -17.07 0.02 7.34
CA TYR A 337 -17.26 0.07 8.78
C TYR A 337 -16.76 1.39 9.36
N LEU A 338 -17.57 2.00 10.22
CA LEU A 338 -17.15 3.10 11.08
C LEU A 338 -16.28 2.58 12.22
N ALA A 339 -15.31 3.40 12.63
CA ALA A 339 -14.57 3.17 13.86
C ALA A 339 -15.55 3.16 15.04
N ILE A 340 -15.37 2.22 15.97
CA ILE A 340 -16.29 2.03 17.09
C ILE A 340 -16.45 3.29 17.96
N ASP A 341 -15.37 4.04 18.15
CA ASP A 341 -15.39 5.30 18.91
C ASP A 341 -16.31 6.36 18.27
N ILE A 342 -16.41 6.36 16.94
CA ILE A 342 -17.35 7.24 16.22
C ILE A 342 -18.77 6.79 16.52
N VAL A 343 -19.07 5.48 16.41
CA VAL A 343 -20.42 4.97 16.68
C VAL A 343 -20.85 5.30 18.11
N ARG A 344 -19.96 5.08 19.09
CA ARG A 344 -20.18 5.42 20.51
C ARG A 344 -20.46 6.90 20.71
N ALA A 345 -19.70 7.78 20.06
CA ALA A 345 -19.87 9.22 20.20
C ALA A 345 -21.26 9.70 19.77
N PHE A 346 -21.91 9.01 18.83
CA PHE A 346 -23.25 9.35 18.34
C PHE A 346 -24.39 8.65 19.09
N LYS A 347 -24.10 7.80 20.09
CA LYS A 347 -25.12 7.13 20.92
C LYS A 347 -26.08 8.11 21.61
N PRO A 348 -25.64 9.21 22.24
CA PRO A 348 -26.57 10.17 22.86
C PRO A 348 -27.53 10.82 21.85
N LEU A 349 -27.08 11.03 20.61
CA LEU A 349 -27.96 11.53 19.54
C LEU A 349 -28.99 10.48 19.12
N ALA A 350 -28.62 9.19 19.11
CA ALA A 350 -29.55 8.10 18.85
C ALA A 350 -30.65 8.03 19.92
N GLU A 351 -30.29 8.17 21.20
CA GLU A 351 -31.24 8.24 22.31
C GLU A 351 -32.21 9.42 22.15
N LYS A 352 -31.71 10.59 21.74
CA LYS A 352 -32.53 11.78 21.47
C LYS A 352 -33.52 11.60 20.33
N TYR A 353 -33.17 10.82 19.31
CA TYR A 353 -34.07 10.45 18.22
C TYR A 353 -34.96 9.24 18.54
N GLY A 354 -34.86 8.64 19.73
CA GLY A 354 -35.60 7.43 20.09
C GLY A 354 -35.21 6.22 19.24
N ILE A 355 -33.93 6.08 18.90
CA ILE A 355 -33.38 4.97 18.13
C ILE A 355 -32.81 3.94 19.10
N ASP A 356 -33.48 2.80 19.21
CA ASP A 356 -33.06 1.70 20.07
C ASP A 356 -31.78 1.01 19.56
N ASP A 357 -30.97 0.51 20.50
CA ASP A 357 -29.89 -0.41 20.18
C ASP A 357 -30.47 -1.75 19.74
N ASN A 358 -30.09 -2.16 18.54
CA ASN A 358 -30.55 -3.39 17.90
C ASN A 358 -29.64 -4.59 18.22
N GLY A 359 -28.72 -4.43 19.18
CA GLY A 359 -27.76 -5.44 19.61
C GLY A 359 -26.49 -5.49 18.73
N PHE A 360 -26.46 -4.79 17.59
CA PHE A 360 -25.25 -4.72 16.77
C PHE A 360 -24.11 -4.02 17.50
N LEU A 361 -24.40 -2.90 18.19
CA LEU A 361 -23.36 -2.13 18.86
C LEU A 361 -22.68 -2.97 19.95
N GLU A 362 -23.46 -3.63 20.81
CA GLU A 362 -22.96 -4.55 21.83
C GLU A 362 -22.00 -5.59 21.25
N VAL A 363 -22.41 -6.28 20.17
CA VAL A 363 -21.56 -7.29 19.53
C VAL A 363 -20.32 -6.68 18.87
N TYR A 364 -20.44 -5.46 18.33
CA TYR A 364 -19.30 -4.75 17.77
C TYR A 364 -18.32 -4.27 18.86
N GLU A 365 -18.81 -3.97 20.05
CA GLU A 365 -18.02 -3.67 21.25
C GLU A 365 -17.30 -4.90 21.78
N GLU A 366 -17.97 -6.04 21.89
CA GLU A 366 -17.34 -7.33 22.24
C GLU A 366 -16.23 -7.72 21.25
N ALA A 367 -16.38 -7.30 19.98
CA ALA A 367 -15.38 -7.51 18.95
C ALA A 367 -14.19 -6.52 19.03
N ASP A 368 -14.16 -5.55 19.96
CA ASP A 368 -13.21 -4.43 20.03
C ASP A 368 -13.22 -3.57 18.74
N GLY A 369 -14.37 -3.45 18.07
CA GLY A 369 -14.47 -2.75 16.78
C GLY A 369 -13.80 -3.48 15.62
N ASP A 370 -13.36 -4.73 15.80
CA ASP A 370 -12.80 -5.54 14.73
C ASP A 370 -13.90 -6.21 13.90
N TYR A 371 -14.29 -5.52 12.82
CA TYR A 371 -15.33 -5.97 11.90
C TYR A 371 -15.06 -7.34 11.26
N LYS A 372 -13.80 -7.80 11.22
CA LYS A 372 -13.50 -9.13 10.68
C LYS A 372 -14.08 -10.23 11.55
N LYS A 373 -14.09 -10.05 12.88
CA LYS A 373 -14.66 -11.02 13.82
C LYS A 373 -16.16 -11.23 13.59
N LEU A 374 -16.87 -10.17 13.18
CA LEU A 374 -18.30 -10.22 12.87
C LEU A 374 -18.68 -11.19 11.74
N ARG A 375 -17.70 -11.61 10.91
CA ARG A 375 -17.90 -12.63 9.87
C ARG A 375 -18.09 -14.04 10.42
N SER A 376 -17.79 -14.23 11.70
CA SER A 376 -17.90 -15.52 12.40
C SER A 376 -18.91 -15.48 13.55
N VAL A 377 -19.21 -14.30 14.11
CA VAL A 377 -20.22 -14.16 15.16
C VAL A 377 -21.62 -14.30 14.55
N ARG A 378 -22.40 -15.28 15.04
CA ARG A 378 -23.77 -15.52 14.59
C ARG A 378 -24.75 -14.60 15.30
N VAL A 379 -25.79 -14.20 14.59
CA VAL A 379 -26.93 -13.54 15.22
C VAL A 379 -27.69 -14.58 16.05
N PRO A 380 -28.09 -14.28 17.30
CA PRO A 380 -28.88 -15.18 18.12
C PRO A 380 -30.10 -15.70 17.36
N GLN A 381 -30.37 -17.01 17.47
CA GLN A 381 -31.51 -17.68 16.81
C GLN A 381 -31.52 -17.61 15.28
N SER A 382 -30.40 -17.23 14.64
CA SER A 382 -30.28 -17.19 13.18
C SER A 382 -29.09 -18.02 12.68
N ASN A 383 -29.14 -18.38 11.40
CA ASN A 383 -28.06 -19.06 10.69
C ASN A 383 -27.08 -18.10 10.01
N ILE A 384 -27.35 -16.79 10.05
CA ILE A 384 -26.48 -15.76 9.47
C ILE A 384 -25.57 -15.13 10.52
N THR A 385 -24.49 -14.53 10.04
CA THR A 385 -23.51 -13.81 10.85
C THR A 385 -23.86 -12.32 10.93
N TRP A 386 -23.32 -11.64 11.94
CA TRP A 386 -23.60 -10.22 12.16
C TRP A 386 -23.12 -9.35 10.99
N ASP A 387 -22.06 -9.74 10.27
CA ASP A 387 -21.64 -9.04 9.04
C ASP A 387 -22.73 -9.04 7.95
N ILE A 388 -23.41 -10.18 7.74
CA ILE A 388 -24.49 -10.33 6.77
C ILE A 388 -25.71 -9.55 7.23
N LYS A 389 -26.16 -9.77 8.48
CA LYS A 389 -27.35 -9.10 9.03
C LYS A 389 -27.24 -7.58 8.97
N ARG A 390 -26.06 -7.05 9.30
CA ARG A 390 -25.76 -5.62 9.24
C ARG A 390 -25.84 -5.08 7.82
N ASN A 391 -25.25 -5.76 6.85
CA ASN A 391 -25.27 -5.30 5.45
C ASN A 391 -26.66 -5.39 4.82
N GLU A 392 -27.45 -6.41 5.14
CA GLU A 392 -28.85 -6.52 4.72
C GLU A 392 -29.67 -5.34 5.24
N HIS A 393 -29.58 -5.07 6.56
CA HIS A 393 -30.30 -3.98 7.18
C HIS A 393 -29.87 -2.61 6.66
N LEU A 394 -28.56 -2.38 6.50
CA LEU A 394 -28.05 -1.14 5.92
C LEU A 394 -28.53 -0.94 4.48
N ARG A 395 -28.65 -2.00 3.68
CA ARG A 395 -29.20 -1.90 2.34
C ARG A 395 -30.64 -1.40 2.35
N GLU A 396 -31.47 -1.97 3.22
CA GLU A 396 -32.86 -1.53 3.40
C GLU A 396 -32.97 -0.07 3.87
N LEU A 397 -32.12 0.34 4.82
CA LEU A 397 -32.08 1.73 5.30
C LEU A 397 -31.64 2.70 4.20
N VAL A 398 -30.52 2.42 3.54
CA VAL A 398 -29.98 3.31 2.50
C VAL A 398 -30.91 3.40 1.30
N ASP A 399 -31.55 2.31 0.90
CA ASP A 399 -32.54 2.32 -0.17
C ASP A 399 -33.77 3.14 0.20
N ARG A 400 -34.22 3.08 1.46
CA ARG A 400 -35.30 3.93 1.97
C ARG A 400 -34.92 5.41 1.95
N ILE A 401 -33.73 5.76 2.47
CA ILE A 401 -33.21 7.13 2.46
C ILE A 401 -33.14 7.67 1.02
N LYS A 402 -32.62 6.88 0.08
CA LYS A 402 -32.56 7.23 -1.34
C LYS A 402 -33.95 7.44 -1.94
N LYS A 403 -34.87 6.49 -1.75
CA LYS A 403 -36.25 6.57 -2.31
C LYS A 403 -37.02 7.76 -1.74
N SER A 404 -36.89 8.01 -0.45
CA SER A 404 -37.56 9.12 0.25
C SER A 404 -36.81 10.46 0.11
N HIS A 405 -35.67 10.49 -0.58
CA HIS A 405 -34.84 11.69 -0.77
C HIS A 405 -34.47 12.38 0.56
N ILE A 406 -34.25 11.59 1.61
CA ILE A 406 -33.93 12.09 2.95
C ILE A 406 -32.48 12.58 2.94
N GLN A 407 -32.27 13.78 3.46
CA GLN A 407 -30.91 14.33 3.62
C GLN A 407 -30.16 13.56 4.71
N TRP A 408 -28.85 13.40 4.52
CA TRP A 408 -27.99 12.74 5.52
C TRP A 408 -27.74 13.61 6.76
N PHE A 409 -27.90 14.92 6.65
CA PHE A 409 -27.68 15.86 7.74
C PHE A 409 -28.82 16.85 7.84
N ASP A 410 -29.22 17.18 9.06
CA ASP A 410 -30.29 18.11 9.36
C ASP A 410 -29.91 19.53 8.92
N THR A 411 -30.87 20.19 8.26
CA THR A 411 -30.78 21.59 7.85
C THR A 411 -31.50 22.54 8.81
N ASP A 412 -32.35 21.96 9.66
CA ASP A 412 -33.20 22.66 10.61
C ASP A 412 -32.37 23.38 11.68
N ALA A 413 -32.84 24.56 12.10
CA ALA A 413 -32.09 25.43 13.01
C ALA A 413 -31.66 24.73 14.31
N LYS A 414 -32.49 23.82 14.83
CA LYS A 414 -32.25 23.09 16.08
C LYS A 414 -31.16 22.01 15.95
N PHE A 415 -31.08 21.32 14.81
CA PHE A 415 -30.15 20.19 14.59
C PHE A 415 -29.14 20.47 13.48
N ARG A 416 -28.93 21.74 13.13
CA ARG A 416 -28.19 22.10 11.91
C ARG A 416 -26.79 21.50 11.88
N GLY A 417 -26.57 20.68 10.85
CA GLY A 417 -25.31 20.00 10.60
C GLY A 417 -25.08 18.73 11.41
N LEU A 418 -26.02 18.31 12.27
CA LEU A 418 -26.03 16.99 12.88
C LEU A 418 -26.60 15.96 11.87
N PRO A 419 -26.25 14.67 12.00
CA PRO A 419 -26.87 13.61 11.20
C PRO A 419 -28.38 13.51 11.44
N THR A 420 -29.18 13.32 10.40
CA THR A 420 -30.63 13.07 10.54
C THR A 420 -30.89 11.76 11.26
N ALA A 421 -32.12 11.56 11.78
CA ALA A 421 -32.50 10.31 12.45
C ALA A 421 -32.19 9.05 11.59
N GLU A 422 -32.48 9.07 10.29
CA GLU A 422 -32.17 7.95 9.40
C GLU A 422 -30.66 7.74 9.20
N HIS A 423 -29.87 8.83 9.16
CA HIS A 423 -28.41 8.69 9.12
C HIS A 423 -27.87 8.16 10.47
N VAL A 424 -28.44 8.58 11.60
CA VAL A 424 -28.09 8.02 12.91
C VAL A 424 -28.42 6.54 12.98
N ARG A 425 -29.55 6.08 12.42
CA ARG A 425 -29.83 4.63 12.28
C ARG A 425 -28.70 3.92 11.55
N CYS A 426 -28.20 4.47 10.44
CA CYS A 426 -27.03 3.90 9.75
C CYS A 426 -25.77 3.90 10.62
N ILE A 427 -25.51 4.98 11.37
CA ILE A 427 -24.35 5.12 12.26
C ILE A 427 -24.38 4.06 13.35
N MET A 428 -25.54 3.80 13.94
CA MET A 428 -25.72 2.74 14.94
C MET A 428 -25.50 1.33 14.39
N TRP A 429 -25.57 1.14 13.07
CA TRP A 429 -25.15 -0.08 12.36
C TRP A 429 -23.70 0.00 11.84
N GLY A 430 -22.91 0.95 12.34
CA GLY A 430 -21.51 1.14 12.01
C GLY A 430 -21.28 1.60 10.57
N PHE A 431 -22.18 2.40 9.98
CA PHE A 431 -22.02 2.95 8.63
C PHE A 431 -22.37 4.44 8.56
N SER A 432 -21.63 5.18 7.73
CA SER A 432 -21.99 6.56 7.35
C SER A 432 -21.62 6.82 5.91
N TYR A 433 -22.47 7.60 5.24
CA TYR A 433 -22.20 8.09 3.89
C TYR A 433 -21.04 9.11 3.86
N ASP A 434 -20.86 9.90 4.93
CA ASP A 434 -19.83 10.93 5.03
C ASP A 434 -19.09 10.87 6.38
N VAL A 435 -18.16 9.92 6.45
CA VAL A 435 -17.31 9.68 7.63
C VAL A 435 -16.46 10.91 7.96
N ALA A 436 -16.02 11.67 6.95
CA ALA A 436 -15.17 12.85 7.15
C ALA A 436 -15.92 13.96 7.88
N LYS A 437 -17.19 14.18 7.52
CA LYS A 437 -18.05 15.14 8.22
C LYS A 437 -18.37 14.70 9.64
N LEU A 438 -18.60 13.40 9.89
CA LEU A 438 -18.75 12.89 11.26
C LEU A 438 -17.51 13.16 12.10
N LYS A 439 -16.30 12.87 11.59
CA LYS A 439 -15.04 13.13 12.30
C LYS A 439 -14.84 14.62 12.63
N LYS A 440 -15.24 15.52 11.72
CA LYS A 440 -15.20 16.98 11.97
C LYS A 440 -16.21 17.44 13.01
N LEU A 441 -17.32 16.72 13.20
CA LEU A 441 -18.35 17.04 14.19
C LEU A 441 -17.97 16.61 15.60
N LEU A 442 -17.16 15.55 15.76
CA LEU A 442 -16.80 14.97 17.07
C LEU A 442 -16.37 16.01 18.13
N PRO A 443 -15.49 16.98 17.85
CA PRO A 443 -15.04 17.94 18.87
C PRO A 443 -16.15 18.85 19.39
N THR A 444 -17.18 19.09 18.58
CA THR A 444 -18.29 20.00 18.88
C THR A 444 -19.60 19.27 19.16
N LEU A 445 -19.57 17.93 19.20
CA LEU A 445 -20.78 17.11 19.24
C LEU A 445 -21.53 17.27 20.58
N SER A 446 -20.81 17.24 21.70
CA SER A 446 -21.40 17.46 23.03
C SER A 446 -22.06 18.84 23.15
N GLU A 447 -21.35 19.90 22.76
CA GLU A 447 -21.87 21.28 22.79
C GLU A 447 -23.12 21.44 21.91
N LYS A 448 -23.13 20.80 20.73
CA LYS A 448 -24.30 20.81 19.83
C LYS A 448 -25.48 20.00 20.35
N LEU A 449 -25.23 18.95 21.11
CA LEU A 449 -26.28 18.14 21.72
C LEU A 449 -26.95 18.90 22.87
N GLU A 450 -26.16 19.56 23.71
CA GLU A 450 -26.63 20.45 24.79
C GLU A 450 -27.39 21.67 24.25
N ALA A 451 -26.89 22.31 23.19
CA ALA A 451 -27.57 23.47 22.56
C ALA A 451 -28.89 23.10 21.85
N ALA A 452 -29.12 21.80 21.61
CA ALA A 452 -30.33 21.29 21.00
C ALA A 452 -31.34 20.76 22.05
N ASP A 453 -31.03 20.77 23.34
CA ASP A 453 -32.03 20.56 24.41
C ASP A 453 -32.78 21.87 24.65
#